data_AF-A0A250VVH7-F1
#
_entry.id   AF-A0A250VVH7-F1
#
_cell.length_a   1.000
_cell.length_b   1.000
_cell.length_c   1.000
_cell.angle_alpha   90.00
_cell.angle_beta   90.00
_cell.angle_gamma   90.00
#
_symmetry.space_group_name_H-M   'P 1'
#
loop_
_entity.id
_entity.type
_entity.pdbx_description
1 polymer ?
#
loop_
_entity_poly.entity_id
_entity_poly.type
_entity_poly.pdbx_seq_one_letter_code
_entity_poly.pdbx_strand_id
1 'polypeptide(L)'
;MTAEGERRPPSRADEVAEAAARAFRLLPAAPRDLDPPAGKGSRSPARRISSDRDTVERDLMKLVLTLVELLRQLMERQALHRVDQGDLTDEQEERLGATLMLLHDRMSDLCAQYGLTMEDLNLDLGPLGTLLPPSD
;
A
#
# COMPACT_ATOMS: atom_id res chain seq x y z
N MET A 1 16.76 41.54 22.09
CA MET A 1 16.89 40.72 20.88
C MET A 1 16.70 39.27 21.30
N THR A 2 15.44 38.81 21.37
CA THR A 2 15.06 37.43 21.66
C THR A 2 13.81 37.16 20.82
N ALA A 3 14.00 36.46 19.72
CA ALA A 3 12.91 35.97 18.87
C ALA A 3 12.48 34.62 19.44
N GLU A 4 11.35 34.59 20.15
CA GLU A 4 10.71 33.35 20.55
C GLU A 4 9.99 32.74 19.34
N GLY A 5 10.33 31.50 19.04
CA GLY A 5 9.85 30.76 17.88
C GLY A 5 8.35 30.50 17.96
N GLU A 6 7.67 30.90 16.88
CA GLU A 6 6.26 30.63 16.62
C GLU A 6 6.03 29.11 16.58
N ARG A 7 5.36 28.58 17.60
CA ARG A 7 4.90 27.19 17.63
C ARG A 7 3.82 27.02 16.57
N ARG A 8 4.21 26.41 15.45
CA ARG A 8 3.29 26.03 14.36
C ARG A 8 2.21 25.09 14.93
N PRO A 9 0.91 25.38 14.72
CA PRO A 9 -0.15 24.50 15.21
C PRO A 9 0.00 23.11 14.57
N PRO A 10 -0.27 22.02 15.32
CA PRO A 10 -0.17 20.66 14.79
C PRO A 10 -1.05 20.54 13.56
N SER A 11 -0.54 19.90 12.51
CA SER A 11 -1.35 19.65 11.33
C SER A 11 -2.40 18.58 11.68
N ARG A 12 -3.56 18.62 11.01
CA ARG A 12 -4.60 17.59 11.20
C ARG A 12 -4.07 16.16 11.01
N ALA A 13 -3.02 15.98 10.19
CA ALA A 13 -2.38 14.68 10.01
C ALA A 13 -1.66 14.20 11.27
N ASP A 14 -1.03 15.12 12.03
CA ASP A 14 -0.33 14.81 13.28
C ASP A 14 -1.31 14.37 14.38
N GLU A 15 -2.46 15.05 14.45
CA GLU A 15 -3.53 14.70 15.39
C GLU A 15 -4.13 13.31 15.10
N VAL A 16 -4.34 12.99 13.81
CA VAL A 16 -4.84 11.68 13.38
C VAL A 16 -3.81 10.58 13.67
N ALA A 17 -2.52 10.84 13.42
CA ALA A 17 -1.45 9.90 13.73
C ALA A 17 -1.36 9.61 15.25
N GLU A 18 -1.49 10.64 16.08
CA GLU A 18 -1.45 10.49 17.54
C GLU A 18 -2.69 9.76 18.09
N ALA A 19 -3.87 10.00 17.50
CA ALA A 19 -5.10 9.27 17.81
C ALA A 19 -4.99 7.79 17.46
N ALA A 20 -4.45 7.46 16.27
CA ALA A 20 -4.20 6.08 15.86
C ALA A 20 -3.21 5.38 16.81
N ALA A 21 -2.10 6.04 17.14
CA ALA A 21 -1.08 5.49 18.05
C ALA A 21 -1.59 5.25 19.48
N ARG A 22 -2.59 6.01 19.94
CA ARG A 22 -3.26 5.76 21.22
C ARG A 22 -4.22 4.57 21.13
N ALA A 23 -4.99 4.47 20.06
CA ALA A 23 -5.91 3.35 19.84
C ALA A 23 -5.16 1.99 19.81
N PHE A 24 -4.01 1.94 19.13
CA PHE A 24 -3.18 0.73 19.08
C PHE A 24 -2.59 0.30 20.43
N ARG A 25 -2.39 1.23 21.36
CA ARG A 25 -1.93 0.92 22.73
C ARG A 25 -3.03 0.40 23.65
N LEU A 26 -4.29 0.67 23.32
CA LEU A 26 -5.46 0.23 24.08
C LEU A 26 -5.98 -1.14 23.62
N LEU A 27 -5.48 -1.66 22.50
CA LEU A 27 -5.74 -3.02 22.07
C LEU A 27 -5.05 -3.99 23.04
N PRO A 28 -5.80 -4.84 23.77
CA PRO A 28 -5.18 -5.87 24.59
C PRO A 28 -4.37 -6.77 23.66
N ALA A 29 -3.08 -6.95 23.96
CA ALA A 29 -2.30 -8.02 23.34
C ALA A 29 -3.03 -9.33 23.67
N ALA A 30 -3.62 -9.96 22.65
CA ALA A 30 -4.37 -11.20 22.84
C ALA A 30 -3.52 -12.20 23.64
N PRO A 31 -4.12 -12.91 24.63
CA PRO A 31 -3.39 -13.91 25.39
C PRO A 31 -2.80 -14.93 24.41
N ARG A 32 -1.52 -15.23 24.62
CA ARG A 32 -0.85 -16.35 23.94
C ARG A 32 -1.51 -17.64 24.40
N ASP A 33 -2.49 -18.11 23.64
CA ASP A 33 -3.07 -19.42 23.87
C ASP A 33 -2.13 -20.50 23.29
N LEU A 34 -1.52 -21.21 24.25
CA LEU A 34 -1.27 -22.65 24.27
C LEU A 34 -0.20 -23.22 23.31
N ASP A 35 0.86 -23.77 23.92
CA ASP A 35 1.86 -24.63 23.27
C ASP A 35 1.21 -25.77 22.46
N PRO A 36 1.53 -25.93 21.16
CA PRO A 36 1.18 -27.13 20.40
C PRO A 36 2.26 -28.22 20.60
N PRO A 37 1.88 -29.52 20.56
CA PRO A 37 2.83 -30.61 20.73
C PRO A 37 3.83 -30.67 19.57
N ALA A 38 5.07 -31.06 19.91
CA ALA A 38 6.22 -31.13 19.02
C ALA A 38 5.90 -31.84 17.68
N GLY A 39 6.02 -31.09 16.58
CA GLY A 39 5.98 -31.61 15.22
C GLY A 39 6.88 -30.75 14.32
N LYS A 40 7.95 -31.36 13.81
CA LYS A 40 8.92 -30.73 12.90
C LYS A 40 8.21 -30.24 11.64
N GLY A 41 8.16 -28.93 11.46
CA GLY A 41 7.79 -28.27 10.22
C GLY A 41 8.10 -26.79 10.36
N SER A 42 9.07 -26.30 9.60
CA SER A 42 9.47 -24.89 9.56
C SER A 42 8.34 -24.02 8.99
N ARG A 43 7.31 -23.76 9.79
CA ARG A 43 6.41 -22.63 9.54
C ARG A 43 7.12 -21.41 10.08
N SER A 44 7.82 -20.70 9.19
CA SER A 44 8.27 -19.35 9.46
C SER A 44 7.09 -18.57 10.04
N PRO A 45 7.18 -18.10 11.29
CA PRO A 45 6.10 -17.35 11.88
C PRO A 45 5.90 -16.13 11.00
N ALA A 46 4.63 -15.84 10.70
CA ALA A 46 4.20 -14.57 10.12
C ALA A 46 5.14 -13.48 10.61
N ARG A 47 5.90 -12.92 9.67
CA ARG A 47 6.93 -11.91 9.86
C ARG A 47 6.30 -10.82 10.73
N ARG A 48 6.46 -10.95 12.04
CA ARG A 48 6.09 -9.93 12.99
C ARG A 48 6.81 -8.70 12.47
N ILE A 49 6.03 -7.67 12.18
CA ILE A 49 6.43 -6.31 11.86
C ILE A 49 7.23 -5.82 13.08
N SER A 50 8.45 -6.36 13.22
CA SER A 50 9.51 -5.94 14.11
C SER A 50 10.21 -4.83 13.35
N SER A 51 9.46 -3.78 13.10
CA SER A 51 9.88 -2.75 12.17
C SER A 51 10.69 -1.74 12.94
N ASP A 52 11.98 -1.74 12.63
CA ASP A 52 12.82 -0.56 12.73
C ASP A 52 12.06 0.62 12.09
N ARG A 53 12.16 1.82 12.63
CA ARG A 53 11.29 2.96 12.23
C ARG A 53 11.31 3.20 10.71
N ASP A 54 12.47 3.04 10.09
CA ASP A 54 12.71 3.20 8.66
C ASP A 54 12.09 2.06 7.83
N THR A 55 11.92 0.87 8.41
CA THR A 55 11.26 -0.27 7.75
C THR A 55 9.74 -0.16 7.78
N VAL A 56 9.15 0.49 8.81
CA VAL A 56 7.69 0.76 8.84
C VAL A 56 7.30 1.67 7.67
N GLU A 57 8.05 2.76 7.46
CA GLU A 57 7.75 3.72 6.40
C GLU A 57 7.77 3.04 5.03
N ARG A 58 8.81 2.25 4.76
CA ARG A 58 8.92 1.50 3.51
C ARG A 58 7.78 0.47 3.33
N ASP A 59 7.42 -0.26 4.39
CA ASP A 59 6.35 -1.27 4.34
C ASP A 59 4.96 -0.63 4.15
N LEU A 60 4.71 0.53 4.78
CA LEU A 60 3.49 1.30 4.58
C LEU A 60 3.42 1.86 3.16
N MET A 61 4.52 2.41 2.64
CA MET A 61 4.57 2.89 1.26
C MET A 61 4.34 1.76 0.27
N LYS A 62 4.93 0.59 0.51
CA LYS A 62 4.66 -0.62 -0.28
C LYS A 62 3.17 -0.95 -0.30
N LEU A 63 2.50 -0.94 0.85
CA LEU A 63 1.05 -1.20 0.93
C LEU A 63 0.24 -0.17 0.15
N VAL A 64 0.53 1.13 0.32
CA VAL A 64 -0.19 2.20 -0.39
C VAL A 64 0.01 2.08 -1.91
N LEU A 65 1.26 1.88 -2.35
CA LEU A 65 1.58 1.70 -3.76
C LEU A 65 0.90 0.45 -4.34
N THR A 66 0.80 -0.63 -3.56
CA THR A 66 0.04 -1.82 -3.94
C THR A 66 -1.44 -1.51 -4.17
N LEU A 67 -2.08 -0.73 -3.28
CA LEU A 67 -3.49 -0.36 -3.44
C LEU A 67 -3.70 0.53 -4.67
N VAL A 68 -2.81 1.47 -4.93
CA VAL A 68 -2.88 2.32 -6.11
C VAL A 68 -2.70 1.49 -7.39
N GLU A 69 -1.78 0.53 -7.40
CA GLU A 69 -1.58 -0.38 -8.52
C GLU A 69 -2.82 -1.26 -8.78
N LEU A 70 -3.46 -1.78 -7.73
CA LEU A 70 -4.71 -2.52 -7.87
C LEU A 70 -5.80 -1.65 -8.50
N LEU A 71 -5.94 -0.40 -8.06
CA LEU A 71 -6.91 0.54 -8.64
C LEU A 71 -6.59 0.85 -10.10
N ARG A 72 -5.31 1.02 -10.46
CA ARG A 72 -4.87 1.21 -11.85
C ARG A 72 -5.31 0.04 -12.73
N GLN A 73 -5.06 -1.19 -12.31
CA GLN A 73 -5.43 -2.40 -13.05
C GLN A 73 -6.95 -2.56 -13.19
N LEU A 74 -7.71 -2.23 -12.13
CA LEU A 74 -9.17 -2.24 -12.19
C LEU A 74 -9.69 -1.20 -13.18
N MET A 75 -9.14 0.02 -13.15
CA MET A 75 -9.50 1.08 -14.10
C MET A 75 -9.14 0.71 -15.53
N GLU A 76 -7.97 0.11 -15.76
CA GLU A 76 -7.54 -0.38 -17.08
C GLU A 76 -8.48 -1.46 -17.61
N ARG A 77 -8.84 -2.45 -16.78
CA ARG A 77 -9.79 -3.49 -17.17
C ARG A 77 -11.18 -2.94 -17.48
N GLN A 78 -11.63 -1.94 -16.71
CA GLN A 78 -12.91 -1.27 -16.99
C GLN A 78 -12.84 -0.40 -18.24
N ALA A 79 -11.70 0.25 -18.49
CA ALA A 79 -11.45 1.02 -19.70
C ALA A 79 -11.59 0.11 -20.92
N LEU A 80 -10.85 -1.00 -20.96
CA LEU A 80 -10.91 -2.00 -22.03
C LEU A 80 -12.34 -2.50 -22.24
N HIS A 81 -13.04 -2.83 -21.16
CA HIS A 81 -14.42 -3.27 -21.28
C HIS A 81 -15.34 -2.21 -21.89
N ARG A 82 -15.18 -0.93 -21.53
CA ARG A 82 -15.98 0.15 -22.12
C ARG A 82 -15.64 0.43 -23.57
N VAL A 83 -14.36 0.31 -23.95
CA VAL A 83 -13.93 0.37 -25.36
C VAL A 83 -14.62 -0.73 -26.16
N ASP A 84 -14.60 -1.97 -25.67
CA ASP A 84 -15.25 -3.11 -26.33
C ASP A 84 -16.77 -2.95 -26.49
N GLN A 85 -17.43 -2.26 -25.56
CA GLN A 85 -18.86 -1.94 -25.64
C GLN A 85 -19.18 -0.69 -26.48
N GLY A 86 -18.17 0.07 -26.90
CA GLY A 86 -18.35 1.36 -27.59
C GLY A 86 -18.91 2.47 -26.69
N ASP A 87 -18.70 2.35 -25.38
CA ASP A 87 -19.16 3.32 -24.36
C ASP A 87 -18.26 4.56 -24.24
N LEU A 88 -17.17 4.61 -25.02
CA LEU A 88 -16.21 5.72 -25.07
C LEU A 88 -16.08 6.25 -26.50
N THR A 89 -15.92 7.56 -26.63
CA THR A 89 -15.51 8.19 -27.89
C THR A 89 -13.99 8.08 -28.05
N ASP A 90 -13.46 8.08 -29.28
CA ASP A 90 -12.01 8.04 -29.56
C ASP A 90 -11.18 9.01 -28.70
N GLU A 91 -11.63 10.26 -28.53
CA GLU A 91 -10.92 11.26 -27.72
C GLU A 91 -10.93 10.92 -26.21
N GLN A 92 -11.96 10.24 -25.72
CA GLN A 92 -12.03 9.77 -24.33
C GLN A 92 -11.08 8.60 -24.11
N GLU A 93 -10.99 7.68 -25.07
CA GLU A 93 -10.06 6.55 -25.03
C GLU A 93 -8.61 7.03 -25.00
N GLU A 94 -8.25 7.96 -25.89
CA GLU A 94 -6.90 8.52 -25.95
C GLU A 94 -6.51 9.22 -24.63
N ARG A 95 -7.39 10.07 -24.10
CA ARG A 95 -7.16 10.76 -22.82
C ARG A 95 -7.03 9.79 -21.65
N LEU A 96 -7.85 8.74 -21.64
CA LEU A 96 -7.82 7.72 -20.60
C LEU A 96 -6.50 6.93 -20.65
N GLY A 97 -6.09 6.48 -21.84
CA GLY A 97 -4.81 5.82 -22.04
C GLY A 97 -3.63 6.69 -21.60
N ALA A 98 -3.57 7.94 -22.04
CA ALA A 98 -2.53 8.89 -21.63
C ALA A 98 -2.48 9.11 -20.11
N THR A 99 -3.63 9.14 -19.45
CA THR A 99 -3.71 9.29 -17.99
C THR A 99 -3.19 8.05 -17.26
N LEU A 100 -3.54 6.86 -17.73
CA LEU A 100 -3.07 5.59 -17.15
C LEU A 100 -1.56 5.41 -17.34
N MET A 101 -1.01 5.81 -18.49
CA MET A 101 0.44 5.81 -18.74
C MET A 101 1.16 6.79 -17.80
N LEU A 102 0.67 8.02 -17.67
CA LEU A 102 1.24 8.99 -16.74
C LEU A 102 1.21 8.47 -15.29
N LEU A 103 0.12 7.83 -14.87
CA LEU A 103 0.04 7.21 -13.55
C LEU A 103 1.09 6.11 -13.37
N HIS A 104 1.28 5.25 -14.37
CA HIS A 104 2.31 4.20 -14.35
C HIS A 104 3.72 4.79 -14.18
N ASP A 105 4.06 5.83 -14.93
CA ASP A 105 5.37 6.49 -14.84
C ASP A 105 5.61 7.08 -13.44
N ARG A 106 4.60 7.77 -12.88
CA ARG A 106 4.69 8.33 -11.53
C ARG A 106 4.81 7.25 -10.46
N MET A 107 4.11 6.13 -10.64
CA MET A 107 4.22 4.98 -9.75
C MET A 107 5.63 4.37 -9.79
N SER A 108 6.20 4.23 -10.98
CA SER A 108 7.58 3.75 -11.17
C SER A 108 8.59 4.66 -10.45
N ASP A 109 8.47 5.98 -10.62
CA ASP A 109 9.31 6.97 -9.94
C ASP A 109 9.21 6.88 -8.41
N LEU A 110 8.00 6.71 -7.87
CA LEU A 110 7.77 6.57 -6.44
C LEU A 110 8.33 5.24 -5.92
N CYS A 111 8.14 4.14 -6.65
CA CYS A 111 8.73 2.85 -6.29
C CYS A 111 10.26 2.97 -6.17
N ALA A 112 10.91 3.59 -7.15
CA ALA A 112 12.36 3.80 -7.14
C ALA A 112 12.84 4.60 -5.92
N GLN A 113 12.10 5.64 -5.50
CA GLN A 113 12.42 6.44 -4.31
C GLN A 113 12.42 5.63 -3.01
N TYR A 114 11.55 4.61 -2.91
CA TYR A 114 11.46 3.73 -1.74
C TYR A 114 12.23 2.40 -1.92
N GLY A 115 13.05 2.30 -2.98
CA GLY A 115 13.81 1.09 -3.30
C GLY A 115 12.90 -0.12 -3.54
N LEU A 116 11.75 0.10 -4.17
CA LEU A 116 10.79 -0.91 -4.57
C LEU A 116 10.77 -1.00 -6.10
N THR A 117 10.31 -2.14 -6.59
CA THR A 117 9.96 -2.36 -8.00
C THR A 117 8.45 -2.50 -8.14
N MET A 118 7.93 -2.42 -9.37
CA MET A 118 6.51 -2.69 -9.62
C MET A 118 6.14 -4.13 -9.22
N GLU A 119 7.05 -5.08 -9.41
CA GLU A 119 6.88 -6.48 -9.01
C GLU A 119 6.76 -6.65 -7.49
N ASP A 120 7.46 -5.81 -6.72
CA ASP A 120 7.37 -5.84 -5.26
C ASP A 120 5.95 -5.52 -4.76
N LEU A 121 5.17 -4.74 -5.51
CA LEU A 121 3.83 -4.35 -5.13
C LEU A 121 2.86 -5.53 -5.04
N ASN A 122 3.21 -6.69 -5.61
CA ASN A 122 2.34 -7.85 -5.48
C ASN A 122 2.48 -8.50 -4.08
N LEU A 123 1.64 -8.09 -3.14
CA LEU A 123 1.62 -8.62 -1.79
C LEU A 123 1.06 -10.04 -1.75
N ASP A 124 1.81 -10.96 -1.12
CA ASP A 124 1.33 -12.29 -0.76
C ASP A 124 0.52 -12.23 0.54
N LEU A 125 -0.75 -12.57 0.45
CA LEU A 125 -1.70 -12.61 1.57
C LEU A 125 -1.81 -14.03 2.17
N GLY A 126 -0.96 -14.97 1.76
CA GLY A 126 -0.92 -16.34 2.25
C GLY A 126 -2.05 -17.19 1.66
N PRO A 127 -3.02 -17.66 2.47
CA PRO A 127 -4.10 -18.53 1.96
C PRO A 127 -5.04 -17.84 0.96
N LEU A 128 -5.02 -16.50 0.89
CA LEU A 128 -5.77 -15.73 -0.09
C LEU A 128 -5.02 -15.52 -1.42
N GLY A 129 -3.77 -15.95 -1.51
CA GLY A 129 -2.91 -15.74 -2.67
C GLY A 129 -2.36 -14.32 -2.75
N THR A 130 -1.98 -13.90 -3.95
CA THR A 130 -1.42 -12.58 -4.20
C THR A 130 -2.50 -11.54 -4.45
N LEU A 131 -2.28 -10.29 -4.00
CA LEU A 131 -3.30 -9.24 -4.09
C LEU A 131 -3.51 -8.71 -5.52
N LEU A 132 -2.44 -8.60 -6.31
CA LEU A 132 -2.53 -8.18 -7.70
C LEU A 132 -2.72 -9.42 -8.60
N PRO A 133 -3.66 -9.38 -9.56
CA PRO A 133 -3.74 -10.39 -10.60
C PRO A 133 -2.43 -10.44 -11.42
N PRO A 134 -2.11 -11.60 -12.03
CA PRO A 134 -0.95 -11.73 -12.89
C PRO A 134 -1.03 -10.70 -14.02
N SER A 135 0.10 -10.03 -14.30
CA SER A 135 0.23 -9.17 -15.48
C SER A 135 0.25 -10.07 -16.72
N ASP A 136 -0.76 -9.96 -17.57
CA ASP A 136 -0.82 -10.62 -18.89
C ASP A 136 0.17 -9.99 -19.89
#